data_AF-A0A8S3GXW6-F1
#
_entry.id   AF-A0A8S3GXW6-F1
#
_cell.length_a   1.000
_cell.length_b   1.000
_cell.length_c   1.000
_cell.angle_alpha   90.00
_cell.angle_beta   90.00
_cell.angle_gamma   90.00
#
_symmetry.space_group_name_H-M   'P 1'
#
loop_
_entity.id
_entity.type
_entity.pdbx_description
1 polymer ?
#
loop_
_entity_poly.entity_id
_entity_poly.type
_entity_poly.pdbx_seq_one_letter_code
_entity_poly.pdbx_strand_id
1 'polypeptide(L)'
;QSTEITNSEFRIHRCSYSYIYILAPLRCVEVRKCHNVTIVLGAVETTLKVTDCENVSISAVCRRLLISQCRSSSFYIHTPTRPLIQLNCASLLFAPYNASHIELPEQMERVGLCKELNLWNKPLVTHPAGYVDEQPWSLLPPDDFYPISSIRLEDQQTDGLIPLPSEYQSAIDKRQKSISSLANEITAAQLN
;
A
#
# COMPACT_ATOMS: atom_id res chain seq x y z
N GLN A 1 17.35 -4.30 22.26
CA GLN A 1 18.27 -3.60 21.35
C GLN A 1 18.19 -4.29 20.00
N SER A 2 17.50 -3.71 19.02
CA SER A 2 17.58 -4.09 17.60
C SER A 2 17.63 -2.79 16.78
N THR A 3 18.77 -2.12 16.84
CA THR A 3 18.98 -0.74 16.37
C THR A 3 19.60 -0.63 14.98
N GLU A 4 19.66 -1.70 14.18
CA GLU A 4 20.50 -1.69 12.96
C GLU A 4 19.79 -1.25 11.66
N ILE A 5 18.47 -1.05 11.68
CA ILE A 5 17.68 -0.77 10.47
C ILE A 5 17.14 0.67 10.41
N THR A 6 17.07 1.35 11.56
CA THR A 6 16.53 2.71 11.65
C THR A 6 17.39 3.70 10.85
N ASN A 7 16.76 4.37 9.88
CA ASN A 7 17.33 5.45 9.06
C ASN A 7 18.29 5.00 7.92
N SER A 8 18.26 3.72 7.54
CA SER A 8 19.02 3.20 6.40
C SER A 8 18.25 3.32 5.07
N GLU A 9 19.00 3.39 3.96
CA GLU A 9 18.45 3.24 2.61
C GLU A 9 18.29 1.74 2.30
N PHE A 10 17.07 1.34 1.93
CA PHE A 10 16.75 -0.05 1.61
C PHE A 10 16.60 -0.24 0.12
N ARG A 11 17.26 -1.26 -0.42
CA ARG A 11 17.13 -1.63 -1.82
C ARG A 11 16.65 -3.06 -1.97
N ILE A 12 15.43 -3.22 -2.48
CA ILE A 12 14.85 -4.50 -2.86
C ILE A 12 15.12 -4.67 -4.36
N HIS A 13 15.90 -5.66 -4.73
CA HIS A 13 16.39 -5.78 -6.10
C HIS A 13 16.39 -7.22 -6.60
N ARG A 14 15.82 -7.45 -7.80
CA ARG A 14 15.74 -8.77 -8.45
C ARG A 14 15.06 -9.83 -7.58
N CYS A 15 13.98 -9.43 -6.89
CA CYS A 15 13.15 -10.36 -6.14
C CYS A 15 12.01 -10.87 -7.03
N SER A 16 11.69 -12.16 -6.85
CA SER A 16 10.74 -12.87 -7.70
C SER A 16 9.89 -13.80 -6.84
N TYR A 17 8.57 -13.87 -7.10
CA TYR A 17 7.67 -14.82 -6.42
C TYR A 17 7.83 -14.81 -4.88
N SER A 18 7.86 -13.61 -4.30
CA SER A 18 8.25 -13.41 -2.90
C SER A 18 7.28 -12.52 -2.16
N TYR A 19 7.20 -12.70 -0.84
CA TYR A 19 6.51 -11.81 0.09
C TYR A 19 7.54 -11.19 1.01
N ILE A 20 7.64 -9.86 0.99
CA ILE A 20 8.67 -9.11 1.71
C ILE A 20 7.97 -8.16 2.68
N TYR A 21 8.26 -8.32 3.97
CA TYR A 21 7.72 -7.48 5.04
C TYR A 21 8.86 -6.74 5.73
N ILE A 22 8.86 -5.41 5.66
CA ILE A 22 9.83 -4.55 6.33
C ILE A 22 9.05 -3.55 7.17
N LEU A 23 8.61 -3.96 8.35
CA LEU A 23 7.71 -3.20 9.22
C LEU A 23 8.47 -2.26 10.18
N ALA A 24 9.52 -1.60 9.72
CA ALA A 24 10.32 -0.65 10.52
C ALA A 24 10.33 0.73 9.85
N PRO A 25 10.67 1.83 10.58
CA PRO A 25 10.90 3.14 9.96
C PRO A 25 12.10 3.10 9.00
N LEU A 26 11.88 3.54 7.76
CA LEU A 26 12.89 3.55 6.68
C LEU A 26 13.14 4.98 6.23
N ARG A 27 14.39 5.31 5.86
CA ARG A 27 14.70 6.64 5.33
C ARG A 27 14.25 6.76 3.88
N CYS A 28 14.70 5.83 3.04
CA CYS A 28 14.48 5.79 1.60
C CYS A 28 14.41 4.33 1.17
N VAL A 29 13.56 4.02 0.18
CA VAL A 29 13.41 2.67 -0.35
C VAL A 29 13.44 2.68 -1.87
N GLU A 30 14.29 1.86 -2.48
CA GLU A 30 14.31 1.58 -3.91
C GLU A 30 13.91 0.12 -4.17
N VAL A 31 12.83 -0.07 -4.92
CA VAL A 31 12.38 -1.37 -5.43
C VAL A 31 12.71 -1.44 -6.91
N ARG A 32 13.50 -2.43 -7.33
CA ARG A 32 13.98 -2.51 -8.70
C ARG A 32 14.02 -3.93 -9.26
N LYS A 33 13.65 -4.12 -10.52
CA LYS A 33 13.75 -5.43 -11.22
C LYS A 33 12.99 -6.54 -10.51
N CYS A 34 11.87 -6.23 -9.86
CA CYS A 34 11.09 -7.22 -9.11
C CYS A 34 9.87 -7.68 -9.92
N HIS A 35 9.53 -8.96 -9.83
CA HIS A 35 8.36 -9.51 -10.52
C HIS A 35 7.56 -10.51 -9.68
N ASN A 36 6.23 -10.41 -9.69
CA ASN A 36 5.35 -11.26 -8.87
C ASN A 36 5.71 -11.19 -7.37
N VAL A 37 5.87 -9.96 -6.84
CA VAL A 37 6.29 -9.74 -5.45
C VAL A 37 5.23 -8.93 -4.70
N THR A 38 4.95 -9.31 -3.46
CA THR A 38 4.20 -8.49 -2.51
C THR A 38 5.16 -7.87 -1.51
N ILE A 39 5.12 -6.56 -1.34
CA ILE A 39 6.00 -5.81 -0.45
C ILE A 39 5.15 -4.98 0.50
N VAL A 40 5.34 -5.18 1.80
CA VAL A 40 4.73 -4.36 2.85
C VAL A 40 5.84 -3.62 3.59
N LEU A 41 5.76 -2.30 3.58
CA LEU A 41 6.75 -1.42 4.19
C LEU A 41 6.14 -0.65 5.36
N GLY A 42 6.96 -0.42 6.39
CA GLY A 42 6.69 0.58 7.42
C GLY A 42 6.78 2.01 6.87
N ALA A 43 6.80 2.99 7.76
CA ALA A 43 6.82 4.39 7.35
C ALA A 43 8.15 4.76 6.67
N VAL A 44 8.08 5.26 5.43
CA VAL A 44 9.21 5.74 4.63
C VAL A 44 9.29 7.26 4.70
N GLU A 45 10.36 7.76 5.33
CA GLU A 45 10.53 9.19 5.58
C GLU A 45 10.60 10.01 4.28
N THR A 46 11.41 9.61 3.30
CA THR A 46 11.71 10.50 2.16
C THR A 46 11.04 10.09 0.87
N THR A 47 11.44 8.97 0.28
CA THR A 47 11.00 8.56 -1.05
C THR A 47 10.96 7.05 -1.16
N LEU A 48 9.86 6.56 -1.71
CA LEU A 48 9.73 5.22 -2.25
C LEU A 48 9.86 5.31 -3.77
N LYS A 49 10.88 4.67 -4.32
CA LYS A 49 11.14 4.61 -5.76
C LYS A 49 10.93 3.19 -6.26
N VAL A 50 10.12 3.04 -7.30
CA VAL A 50 9.80 1.75 -7.91
C VAL A 50 10.16 1.82 -9.39
N THR A 51 11.09 0.96 -9.82
CA THR A 51 11.66 1.00 -11.17
C THR A 51 11.73 -0.39 -11.76
N ASP A 52 11.29 -0.55 -13.01
CA ASP A 52 11.49 -1.80 -13.77
C ASP A 52 10.86 -3.00 -13.01
N CYS A 53 9.58 -2.92 -12.69
CA CYS A 53 8.86 -3.93 -11.90
C CYS A 53 7.56 -4.36 -12.59
N GLU A 54 7.20 -5.63 -12.45
CA GLU A 54 6.02 -6.20 -13.12
C GLU A 54 5.21 -7.07 -12.16
N ASN A 55 3.89 -6.93 -12.16
CA ASN A 55 3.01 -7.69 -11.28
C ASN A 55 3.44 -7.60 -9.79
N VAL A 56 3.74 -6.39 -9.33
CA VAL A 56 4.09 -6.15 -7.92
C VAL A 56 2.93 -5.52 -7.16
N SER A 57 2.79 -5.89 -5.90
CA SER A 57 1.83 -5.31 -4.96
C SER A 57 2.61 -4.65 -3.83
N ILE A 58 2.49 -3.33 -3.68
CA ILE A 58 3.27 -2.56 -2.70
C ILE A 58 2.34 -1.80 -1.77
N SER A 59 2.44 -2.10 -0.48
CA SER A 59 1.76 -1.39 0.61
C SER A 59 2.77 -0.54 1.37
N ALA A 60 2.64 0.78 1.31
CA ALA A 60 3.60 1.67 1.95
C ALA A 60 3.00 3.02 2.37
N VAL A 61 3.53 3.55 3.47
CA VAL A 61 3.35 4.94 3.87
C VAL A 61 4.63 5.69 3.52
N CYS A 62 4.56 6.74 2.70
CA CYS A 62 5.75 7.45 2.24
C CYS A 62 5.50 8.94 2.02
N ARG A 63 6.55 9.76 2.08
CA ARG A 63 6.43 11.18 1.75
C ARG A 63 6.30 11.45 0.26
N ARG A 64 7.00 10.67 -0.58
CA ARG A 64 6.98 10.76 -2.04
C ARG A 64 7.02 9.36 -2.65
N LEU A 65 6.24 9.15 -3.70
CA LEU A 65 6.25 7.92 -4.50
C LEU A 65 6.66 8.26 -5.93
N LEU A 66 7.71 7.59 -6.42
CA LEU A 66 8.21 7.71 -7.79
C LEU A 66 8.12 6.34 -8.47
N ILE A 67 7.45 6.26 -9.61
CA ILE A 67 7.24 5.00 -10.34
C ILE A 67 7.74 5.17 -11.78
N SER A 68 8.48 4.19 -12.29
CA SER A 68 9.06 4.22 -13.64
C SER A 68 9.16 2.81 -14.21
N GLN A 69 8.90 2.62 -15.51
CA GLN A 69 9.02 1.31 -16.18
C GLN A 69 8.28 0.18 -15.44
N CYS A 70 7.08 0.46 -14.91
CA CYS A 70 6.31 -0.52 -14.12
C CYS A 70 5.05 -0.97 -14.85
N ARG A 71 4.68 -2.26 -14.73
CA ARG A 71 3.52 -2.82 -15.42
C ARG A 71 2.64 -3.68 -14.52
N SER A 72 1.33 -3.61 -14.73
CA SER A 72 0.34 -4.49 -14.09
C SER A 72 0.52 -4.58 -12.56
N SER A 73 0.73 -3.44 -11.90
CA SER A 73 1.15 -3.39 -10.50
C SER A 73 0.20 -2.57 -9.65
N SER A 74 0.01 -2.98 -8.39
CA SER A 74 -0.91 -2.37 -7.44
C SER A 74 -0.16 -1.65 -6.32
N PHE A 75 -0.55 -0.41 -6.04
CA PHE A 75 0.05 0.45 -5.04
C PHE A 75 -1.00 0.87 -4.00
N TYR A 76 -0.84 0.36 -2.77
CA TYR A 76 -1.67 0.69 -1.60
C TYR A 76 -0.93 1.72 -0.76
N ILE A 77 -1.24 3.01 -0.96
CA ILE A 77 -0.34 4.10 -0.54
C ILE A 77 -1.03 5.09 0.41
N HIS A 78 -0.26 5.56 1.38
CA HIS A 78 -0.53 6.81 2.08
C HIS A 78 0.61 7.78 1.79
N THR A 79 0.28 8.94 1.23
CA THR A 79 1.28 9.95 0.88
C THR A 79 0.70 11.36 0.95
N PRO A 80 1.39 12.33 1.58
CA PRO A 80 0.98 13.72 1.56
C PRO A 80 1.22 14.40 0.20
N THR A 81 1.95 13.76 -0.71
CA THR A 81 2.26 14.28 -2.05
C THR A 81 1.64 13.41 -3.15
N ARG A 82 1.41 14.01 -4.32
CA ARG A 82 0.90 13.29 -5.51
C ARG A 82 1.94 12.28 -6.00
N PRO A 83 1.63 10.97 -6.13
CA PRO A 83 2.53 10.00 -6.74
C PRO A 83 2.99 10.43 -8.13
N LEU A 84 4.27 10.30 -8.44
CA LEU A 84 4.83 10.65 -9.75
C LEU A 84 5.03 9.38 -10.58
N ILE A 85 4.32 9.29 -11.69
CA ILE A 85 4.45 8.24 -12.69
C ILE A 85 5.32 8.78 -13.83
N GLN A 86 6.41 8.08 -14.08
CA GLN A 86 7.37 8.37 -15.13
C GLN A 86 7.17 7.43 -16.32
N LEU A 87 8.10 7.53 -17.27
CA LEU A 87 8.09 6.85 -18.56
C LEU A 87 7.82 5.34 -18.45
N ASN A 88 7.15 4.81 -19.48
CA ASN A 88 6.95 3.38 -19.73
C ASN A 88 6.18 2.63 -18.62
N CYS A 89 5.21 3.29 -17.97
CA CYS A 89 4.29 2.64 -17.05
C CYS A 89 2.99 2.22 -17.73
N ALA A 90 2.38 1.11 -17.33
CA ALA A 90 1.07 0.67 -17.83
C ALA A 90 0.31 -0.17 -16.80
N SER A 91 -1.03 -0.09 -16.82
CA SER A 91 -1.91 -0.90 -15.96
C SER A 91 -1.57 -0.81 -14.46
N LEU A 92 -1.31 0.41 -13.96
CA LEU A 92 -1.05 0.64 -12.54
C LEU A 92 -2.37 0.84 -11.78
N LEU A 93 -2.52 0.19 -10.63
CA LEU A 93 -3.69 0.35 -9.77
C LEU A 93 -3.28 1.10 -8.50
N PHE A 94 -4.03 2.15 -8.14
CA PHE A 94 -3.84 2.88 -6.89
C PHE A 94 -5.00 2.63 -5.95
N ALA A 95 -4.68 2.39 -4.69
CA ALA A 95 -5.63 2.16 -3.61
C ALA A 95 -5.15 2.87 -2.34
N PRO A 96 -6.05 3.14 -1.38
CA PRO A 96 -5.63 3.61 -0.07
C PRO A 96 -4.74 2.56 0.60
N TYR A 97 -3.89 2.99 1.52
CA TYR A 97 -3.03 2.09 2.28
C TYR A 97 -3.85 1.01 3.00
N ASN A 98 -3.46 -0.26 2.84
CA ASN A 98 -4.26 -1.41 3.25
C ASN A 98 -3.65 -2.24 4.39
N ALA A 99 -2.45 -1.93 4.87
CA ALA A 99 -1.72 -2.77 5.82
C ALA A 99 -1.65 -2.14 7.22
N SER A 100 -2.57 -2.50 8.11
CA SER A 100 -2.55 -1.94 9.48
C SER A 100 -1.67 -2.78 10.41
N HIS A 101 -0.65 -2.17 11.01
CA HIS A 101 0.18 -2.75 12.07
C HIS A 101 0.30 -1.79 13.26
N ILE A 102 0.47 -2.37 14.45
CA ILE A 102 0.42 -1.67 15.74
C ILE A 102 1.43 -0.51 15.86
N GLU A 103 2.63 -0.67 15.30
CA GLU A 103 3.70 0.31 15.42
C GLU A 103 3.56 1.48 14.43
N LEU A 104 2.71 1.36 13.41
CA LEU A 104 2.63 2.34 12.32
C LEU A 104 2.39 3.79 12.79
N PRO A 105 1.49 4.08 13.75
CA PRO A 105 1.24 5.44 14.20
C PRO A 105 2.50 6.10 14.78
N GLU A 106 3.25 5.37 15.62
CA GLU A 106 4.53 5.83 16.19
C GLU A 106 5.58 6.04 15.09
N GLN A 107 5.65 5.12 14.12
CA GLN A 107 6.57 5.23 12.99
C GLN A 107 6.26 6.49 12.15
N MET A 108 4.99 6.76 11.86
CA MET A 108 4.55 7.94 11.11
C MET A 108 4.90 9.25 11.83
N GLU A 109 4.65 9.31 13.14
CA GLU A 109 5.03 10.47 13.96
C GLU A 109 6.54 10.70 13.93
N ARG A 110 7.33 9.63 14.11
CA ARG A 110 8.80 9.68 14.10
C ARG A 110 9.38 10.20 12.78
N VAL A 111 8.77 9.85 11.64
CA VAL A 111 9.21 10.34 10.32
C VAL A 111 8.54 11.65 9.89
N GLY A 112 7.67 12.22 10.74
CA GLY A 112 6.95 13.47 10.49
C GLY A 112 5.91 13.36 9.36
N LEU A 113 5.20 12.24 9.27
CA LEU A 113 4.11 12.04 8.33
C LEU A 113 2.75 12.19 9.03
N CYS A 114 1.94 13.07 8.45
CA CYS A 114 0.61 13.46 8.91
C CYS A 114 -0.46 12.52 8.32
N LYS A 115 -1.53 12.25 9.07
CA LYS A 115 -2.60 11.30 8.68
C LYS A 115 -3.69 11.99 7.84
N GLU A 116 -3.80 13.30 7.97
CA GLU A 116 -4.87 14.12 7.41
C GLU A 116 -4.65 14.39 5.92
N LEU A 117 -3.39 14.54 5.49
CA LEU A 117 -3.06 14.80 4.10
C LEU A 117 -2.70 13.50 3.37
N ASN A 118 -3.60 13.07 2.50
CA ASN A 118 -3.42 11.86 1.70
C ASN A 118 -3.84 12.09 0.24
N LEU A 119 -2.87 12.05 -0.68
CA LEU A 119 -3.01 12.35 -2.11
C LEU A 119 -2.72 11.15 -3.02
N TRP A 120 -2.79 9.93 -2.47
CA TRP A 120 -2.57 8.67 -3.20
C TRP A 120 -3.42 8.54 -4.48
N ASN A 121 -4.64 9.07 -4.48
CA ASN A 121 -5.59 9.01 -5.58
C ASN A 121 -5.41 10.10 -6.65
N LYS A 122 -4.39 10.95 -6.53
CA LYS A 122 -4.06 11.98 -7.52
C LYS A 122 -2.67 11.81 -8.13
N PRO A 123 -2.32 10.68 -8.79
CA PRO A 123 -1.05 10.55 -9.50
C PRO A 123 -0.83 11.66 -10.53
N LEU A 124 0.44 11.98 -10.78
CA LEU A 124 0.94 12.87 -11.82
C LEU A 124 1.71 12.05 -12.84
N VAL A 125 1.37 12.16 -14.12
CA VAL A 125 2.10 11.48 -15.20
C VAL A 125 3.04 12.48 -15.84
N THR A 126 4.32 12.12 -15.96
CA THR A 126 5.29 12.88 -16.75
C THR A 126 5.30 12.33 -18.17
N HIS A 127 4.72 13.09 -19.09
CA HIS A 127 4.73 12.76 -20.51
C HIS A 127 6.06 13.24 -21.12
N PRO A 128 6.78 12.39 -21.88
CA PRO A 128 7.79 12.89 -22.79
C PRO A 128 7.09 13.75 -23.85
N ALA A 129 7.73 14.84 -24.28
CA ALA A 129 7.16 15.78 -25.24
C ALA A 129 6.65 15.03 -26.50
N GLY A 130 5.34 15.09 -26.75
CA GLY A 130 4.69 14.51 -27.94
C GLY A 130 3.93 13.20 -27.72
N TYR A 131 3.91 12.62 -26.52
CA TYR A 131 3.09 11.43 -26.20
C TYR A 131 1.82 11.81 -25.43
N VAL A 132 0.69 11.76 -26.11
CA VAL A 132 -0.65 11.87 -25.53
C VAL A 132 -1.38 10.60 -25.96
N ASP A 133 -1.90 9.81 -25.00
CA ASP A 133 -3.29 9.31 -25.08
C ASP A 133 -3.67 8.26 -24.04
N GLU A 134 -2.73 7.56 -23.40
CA GLU A 134 -3.12 6.53 -22.41
C GLU A 134 -2.76 6.93 -20.98
N GLN A 135 -3.78 7.02 -20.12
CA GLN A 135 -3.60 7.13 -18.69
C GLN A 135 -3.06 5.78 -18.17
N PRO A 136 -1.81 5.69 -17.69
CA PRO A 136 -1.17 4.43 -17.36
C PRO A 136 -1.65 3.83 -16.03
N TRP A 137 -2.65 4.46 -15.39
CA TRP A 137 -3.10 4.14 -14.05
C TRP A 137 -4.62 4.31 -13.89
N SER A 138 -5.21 3.53 -13.00
CA SER A 138 -6.58 3.68 -12.54
C SER A 138 -6.65 3.46 -11.02
N LEU A 139 -7.81 3.76 -10.43
CA LEU A 139 -8.06 3.43 -9.04
C LEU A 139 -8.52 1.98 -8.94
N LEU A 140 -8.08 1.29 -7.89
CA LEU A 140 -8.57 -0.05 -7.58
C LEU A 140 -10.07 0.05 -7.22
N PRO A 141 -10.95 -0.78 -7.81
CA PRO A 141 -12.34 -0.83 -7.39
C PRO A 141 -12.45 -1.17 -5.89
N PRO A 142 -13.33 -0.51 -5.13
CA PRO A 142 -13.52 -0.81 -3.71
C PRO A 142 -13.83 -2.27 -3.41
N ASP A 143 -14.54 -2.96 -4.32
CA ASP A 143 -14.88 -4.38 -4.18
C ASP A 143 -13.66 -5.31 -4.29
N ASP A 144 -12.58 -4.87 -4.94
CA ASP A 144 -11.31 -5.59 -5.07
C ASP A 144 -10.29 -5.19 -3.98
N PHE A 145 -10.69 -4.30 -3.05
CA PHE A 145 -9.83 -3.87 -1.96
C PHE A 145 -9.84 -4.88 -0.81
N TYR A 146 -8.66 -5.34 -0.40
CA TYR A 146 -8.49 -6.25 0.73
C TYR A 146 -7.48 -5.67 1.74
N PRO A 147 -7.93 -5.37 2.97
CA PRO A 147 -7.01 -4.96 4.03
C PRO A 147 -6.14 -6.14 4.47
N ILE A 148 -4.84 -5.89 4.61
CA ILE A 148 -3.89 -6.78 5.25
C ILE A 148 -3.94 -6.41 6.74
N SER A 149 -4.76 -7.11 7.51
CA SER A 149 -4.72 -7.00 8.97
C SER A 149 -3.69 -7.97 9.54
N SER A 150 -2.78 -7.49 10.37
CA SER A 150 -2.19 -8.35 11.39
C SER A 150 -3.31 -8.89 12.27
N ILE A 151 -3.22 -10.16 12.68
CA ILE A 151 -4.17 -10.81 13.60
C ILE A 151 -4.46 -9.86 14.76
N ARG A 152 -5.70 -9.37 14.84
CA ARG A 152 -6.14 -8.49 15.92
C ARG A 152 -6.26 -9.37 17.17
N LEU A 153 -5.40 -9.18 18.16
CA LEU A 153 -5.80 -9.46 19.54
C LEU A 153 -6.80 -8.35 19.92
N GLU A 154 -7.94 -8.76 20.47
CA GLU A 154 -9.22 -8.04 20.48
C GLU A 154 -9.25 -6.69 21.23
N ASP A 155 -8.14 -6.22 21.80
CA ASP A 155 -8.15 -5.15 22.81
C ASP A 155 -7.41 -3.85 22.43
N GLN A 156 -7.07 -3.62 21.16
CA GLN A 156 -6.35 -2.39 20.79
C GLN A 156 -7.22 -1.37 20.07
N GLN A 157 -7.34 -0.20 20.74
CA GLN A 157 -8.01 1.00 20.27
C GLN A 157 -7.57 1.34 18.84
N THR A 158 -8.54 1.72 17.99
CA THR A 158 -8.32 2.22 16.63
C THR A 158 -7.63 3.59 16.58
N ASP A 159 -7.22 4.09 17.74
CA ASP A 159 -6.63 5.42 17.91
C ASP A 159 -5.22 5.40 17.35
N GLY A 160 -5.08 5.79 16.08
CA GLY A 160 -3.82 5.58 15.38
C GLY A 160 -3.95 5.28 13.89
N LEU A 161 -5.04 4.65 13.48
CA LEU A 161 -5.16 4.12 12.11
C LEU A 161 -5.30 5.22 11.07
N ILE A 162 -4.79 4.95 9.87
CA ILE A 162 -5.00 5.81 8.71
C ILE A 162 -6.47 5.68 8.30
N PRO A 163 -7.23 6.80 8.24
CA PRO A 163 -8.63 6.74 7.85
C PRO A 163 -8.77 6.28 6.40
N LEU A 164 -9.66 5.32 6.17
CA LEU A 164 -10.02 4.87 4.82
C LEU A 164 -11.12 5.75 4.23
N PRO A 165 -11.14 5.96 2.91
CA PRO A 165 -12.28 6.59 2.25
C PRO A 165 -13.56 5.77 2.43
N SER A 166 -14.71 6.46 2.51
CA SER A 166 -16.02 5.86 2.80
C SER A 166 -16.43 4.75 1.83
N GLU A 167 -16.07 4.87 0.54
CA GLU A 167 -16.36 3.86 -0.49
C GLU A 167 -15.66 2.54 -0.18
N TYR A 168 -14.36 2.60 0.16
CA TYR A 168 -13.56 1.43 0.52
C TYR A 168 -14.01 0.84 1.86
N GLN A 169 -14.34 1.69 2.83
CA GLN A 169 -14.86 1.24 4.12
C GLN A 169 -16.21 0.51 3.94
N SER A 170 -17.12 1.05 3.14
CA SER A 170 -18.43 0.44 2.88
C SER A 170 -18.30 -0.92 2.19
N ALA A 171 -17.35 -1.07 1.27
CA ALA A 171 -17.07 -2.34 0.61
C ALA A 171 -16.55 -3.40 1.60
N ILE A 172 -15.66 -3.00 2.53
CA ILE A 172 -15.20 -3.87 3.62
C ILE A 172 -16.37 -4.30 4.50
N ASP A 173 -17.20 -3.35 4.95
CA ASP A 173 -18.31 -3.62 5.86
C ASP A 173 -19.34 -4.54 5.22
N LYS A 174 -19.65 -4.32 3.93
CA LYS A 174 -20.53 -5.19 3.15
C LYS A 174 -19.98 -6.61 3.11
N ARG A 175 -18.68 -6.77 2.83
CA ARG A 175 -18.02 -8.08 2.79
C ARG A 175 -18.04 -8.76 4.16
N GLN A 176 -17.74 -8.02 5.23
CA GLN A 176 -17.76 -8.55 6.59
C GLN A 176 -19.15 -9.03 7.00
N LYS A 177 -20.20 -8.29 6.64
CA LYS A 177 -21.60 -8.72 6.84
C LYS A 177 -21.89 -10.03 6.11
N SER A 178 -21.53 -10.13 4.83
CA SER A 178 -21.73 -11.37 4.05
C SER A 178 -20.97 -12.56 4.63
N ILE A 179 -19.73 -12.38 5.09
CA ILE A 179 -18.97 -13.44 5.75
C ILE A 179 -19.64 -13.86 7.07
N SER A 180 -20.11 -12.90 7.86
CA SER A 180 -20.77 -13.20 9.14
C SER A 180 -22.10 -13.94 8.96
N SER A 181 -22.89 -13.60 7.93
CA SER A 181 -24.13 -14.32 7.65
C SER A 181 -23.84 -15.77 7.23
N LEU A 182 -22.85 -15.98 6.36
CA LEU A 182 -22.43 -17.33 5.95
C LEU A 182 -21.92 -18.15 7.14
N ALA A 183 -21.13 -17.55 8.03
CA ALA A 183 -20.63 -18.23 9.24
C ALA A 183 -21.78 -18.67 10.17
N ASN A 184 -22.80 -17.81 10.34
CA ASN A 184 -23.99 -18.14 11.14
C ASN A 184 -24.80 -19.28 10.51
N GLU A 185 -24.99 -19.27 9.18
CA GLU A 185 -25.67 -20.34 8.45
C GLU A 185 -24.95 -21.68 8.59
N ILE A 186 -23.61 -21.69 8.47
CA ILE A 186 -22.79 -22.91 8.66
C ILE A 186 -22.91 -23.43 10.09
N THR A 187 -22.84 -22.55 11.09
CA THR A 187 -22.93 -22.94 12.50
C THR A 187 -24.31 -23.51 12.83
N ALA A 188 -25.38 -22.91 12.28
CA ALA A 188 -26.74 -23.42 12.42
C ALA A 188 -26.94 -24.78 11.72
N ALA A 189 -26.26 -25.03 10.60
CA ALA A 189 -26.31 -26.31 9.90
C ALA A 189 -25.55 -27.43 10.61
N GLN A 190 -24.51 -27.12 11.41
CA GLN A 190 -23.75 -28.12 12.18
C GLN A 190 -24.43 -28.53 13.51
N LEU A 191 -25.44 -27.77 13.95
CA LEU A 191 -26.21 -28.05 15.17
C LEU A 191 -27.46 -28.91 14.93
N ASN A 192 -27.73 -29.28 13.66
CA ASN A 192 -28.81 -30.20 13.24
C ASN A 192 -28.22 -31.53 12.75
#